data_AF-I0B709-F1
#
_entry.id   AF-I0B709-F1
#
_cell.length_a   1.000
_cell.length_b   1.000
_cell.length_c   1.000
_cell.angle_alpha   90.00
_cell.angle_beta   90.00
_cell.angle_gamma   90.00
#
_symmetry.space_group_name_H-M   'P 1'
#
loop_
_entity.id
_entity.type
_entity.pdbx_description
1 polymer ?
#
loop_
_entity_poly.entity_id
_entity_poly.type
_entity_poly.pdbx_seq_one_letter_code
_entity_poly.pdbx_strand_id
1 'polypeptide(L)'
;MKFIKTLILAFMKKKSYFYWFPRFLGLLLIPGFLFDTEILVLFQSLILLHASLGLEVIIEDYLHLEIIKLQCLSLIKVLLILLVNLNILYLL
;
A
#
# COMPACT_ATOMS: atom_id res chain seq x y z
N MET A 1 6.56 29.19 15.07
CA MET A 1 7.82 29.89 15.41
C MET A 1 8.43 29.50 16.77
N LYS A 2 7.65 29.35 17.85
CA LYS A 2 8.18 28.89 19.16
C LYS A 2 8.87 27.54 19.07
N PHE A 3 8.25 26.55 18.42
CA PHE A 3 8.80 25.20 18.26
C PHE A 3 10.21 25.21 17.64
N ILE A 4 10.40 25.96 16.55
CA ILE A 4 11.68 26.05 15.84
C ILE A 4 12.76 26.70 16.72
N LYS A 5 12.44 27.79 17.43
CA LYS A 5 13.37 28.41 18.40
C LYS A 5 13.73 27.46 19.53
N THR A 6 12.76 26.74 20.10
CA THR A 6 13.00 25.76 21.18
C THR A 6 13.83 24.59 20.69
N LEU A 7 13.61 24.11 19.45
CA LEU A 7 14.39 23.04 18.82
C LEU A 7 15.85 23.44 18.61
N ILE A 8 16.10 24.64 18.06
CA ILE A 8 17.44 25.19 17.85
C ILE A 8 18.18 25.36 19.18
N LEU A 9 17.49 25.88 20.20
CA LEU A 9 18.07 26.11 21.53
C LEU A 9 18.38 24.80 22.27
N ALA A 10 17.57 23.76 22.05
CA ALA A 10 17.81 22.40 22.53
C ALA A 10 18.99 21.73 21.80
N PHE A 11 19.16 21.98 20.50
CA PHE A 11 20.30 21.47 19.71
C PHE A 11 21.63 22.13 20.12
N MET A 12 21.60 23.43 20.43
CA MET A 12 22.77 24.18 20.92
C MET A 12 23.16 23.79 22.35
N LYS A 13 22.19 23.45 23.22
CA LYS A 13 22.45 22.87 24.54
C LYS A 13 22.73 21.37 24.40
N LYS A 14 23.99 21.02 24.11
CA LYS A 14 24.59 19.68 23.97
C LYS A 14 24.47 18.79 25.25
N LYS A 15 23.29 18.69 25.86
CA LYS A 15 22.99 17.86 27.04
C LYS A 15 22.04 16.76 26.62
N SER A 16 22.31 15.53 27.09
CA SER A 16 21.46 14.31 27.21
C SER A 16 20.36 14.03 26.16
N TYR A 17 19.50 14.99 25.84
CA TYR A 17 18.46 14.95 24.81
C TYR A 17 18.98 14.53 23.42
N PHE A 18 20.22 14.86 23.05
CA PHE A 18 20.81 14.41 21.78
C PHE A 18 20.96 12.88 21.69
N TYR A 19 21.08 12.19 22.83
CA TYR A 19 21.17 10.73 22.88
C TYR A 19 19.79 10.05 22.78
N TRP A 20 18.76 10.69 23.32
CA TRP A 20 17.39 10.17 23.36
C TRP A 20 16.56 10.54 22.12
N PHE A 21 16.83 11.69 21.50
CA PHE A 21 16.08 12.18 20.35
C PHE A 21 16.15 11.25 19.12
N PRO A 22 17.32 10.72 18.70
CA PRO A 22 17.40 9.75 17.61
C PRO A 22 16.69 8.44 17.93
N ARG A 23 16.65 8.02 19.20
CA ARG A 23 15.95 6.80 19.65
C ARG A 23 14.44 6.97 19.58
N PHE A 24 13.95 8.15 19.97
CA PHE A 24 12.54 8.48 19.90
C PHE A 24 12.06 8.65 18.45
N LEU A 25 12.90 9.21 17.57
CA LEU A 25 12.65 9.21 16.13
C LEU A 25 12.72 7.79 15.53
N GLY A 26 13.65 6.96 16.00
CA GLY A 26 13.73 5.55 15.60
C GLY A 26 12.47 4.75 15.97
N LEU A 27 11.83 5.06 17.10
CA LEU A 27 10.55 4.46 17.49
C LEU A 27 9.40 4.83 16.52
N LEU A 28 9.49 5.98 15.84
CA LEU A 28 8.51 6.39 14.83
C LEU A 28 8.72 5.71 13.47
N LEU A 29 9.88 5.08 13.22
CA LEU A 29 10.14 4.35 11.98
C LEU A 29 9.28 3.08 11.86
N ILE A 30 9.04 2.38 12.96
CA ILE A 30 8.24 1.15 12.98
C ILE A 30 6.79 1.40 12.53
N PRO A 31 6.02 2.33 13.15
CA PRO A 31 4.67 2.61 12.69
C PRO A 31 4.64 3.24 11.29
N GLY A 32 5.64 4.03 10.92
CA GLY A 32 5.76 4.57 9.56
C GLY A 32 5.90 3.46 8.51
N PHE A 33 6.82 2.52 8.74
CA PHE A 33 7.02 1.37 7.87
C PHE A 33 5.75 0.51 7.75
N LEU A 34 5.10 0.20 8.88
CA LEU A 34 3.85 -0.56 8.87
C LEU A 34 2.75 0.15 8.08
N PHE A 35 2.61 1.47 8.24
CA PHE A 35 1.63 2.26 7.52
C PHE A 35 1.89 2.29 6.02
N ASP A 36 3.15 2.44 5.60
CA ASP A 36 3.53 2.40 4.19
C ASP A 36 3.21 1.03 3.56
N THR A 37 3.50 -0.06 4.28
CA THR A 37 3.17 -1.42 3.80
C THR A 37 1.67 -1.66 3.72
N GLU A 38 0.90 -1.17 4.69
CA GLU A 38 -0.57 -1.27 4.71
C GLU A 38 -1.19 -0.51 3.54
N ILE A 39 -0.75 0.72 3.31
CA ILE A 39 -1.16 1.53 2.16
C ILE A 39 -0.88 0.79 0.86
N LEU A 40 0.32 0.24 0.69
CA LEU A 40 0.70 -0.44 -0.54
C LEU A 40 -0.20 -1.66 -0.80
N VAL A 41 -0.44 -2.49 0.21
CA VAL A 41 -1.33 -3.67 0.10
C VAL A 41 -2.77 -3.25 -0.21
N LEU A 42 -3.30 -2.24 0.48
CA LEU A 42 -4.67 -1.78 0.30
C LEU A 42 -4.90 -1.15 -1.07
N PHE A 43 -4.03 -0.23 -1.49
CA PHE A 43 -4.18 0.45 -2.78
C PHE A 43 -4.02 -0.52 -3.95
N GLN A 44 -3.05 -1.43 -3.88
CA GLN A 44 -2.89 -2.43 -4.93
C GLN A 44 -4.13 -3.31 -5.05
N SER A 45 -4.63 -3.81 -3.92
CA SER A 45 -5.82 -4.67 -3.90
C SER A 45 -7.04 -3.94 -4.47
N LEU A 46 -7.19 -2.65 -4.13
CA LEU A 46 -8.26 -1.80 -4.65
C LEU A 46 -8.16 -1.59 -6.17
N ILE A 47 -6.96 -1.32 -6.69
CA ILE A 47 -6.71 -1.15 -8.13
C ILE A 47 -7.07 -2.43 -8.88
N LEU A 48 -6.62 -3.58 -8.36
CA LEU A 48 -6.89 -4.89 -8.95
C LEU A 48 -8.38 -5.22 -8.94
N LEU A 49 -9.07 -4.93 -7.83
CA LEU A 49 -10.52 -5.08 -7.74
C LEU A 49 -11.24 -4.20 -8.77
N HIS A 50 -10.89 -2.91 -8.82
CA HIS A 50 -11.48 -1.96 -9.78
C HIS A 50 -11.28 -2.40 -11.23
N ALA A 51 -10.06 -2.82 -11.58
CA ALA A 51 -9.77 -3.35 -12.91
C ALA A 51 -10.59 -4.61 -13.23
N SER A 52 -10.77 -5.52 -12.25
CA SER A 52 -11.57 -6.73 -12.46
C SER A 52 -13.05 -6.43 -12.74
N LEU A 53 -13.62 -5.45 -12.04
CA LEU A 53 -15.00 -5.01 -12.25
C LEU A 53 -15.16 -4.30 -13.60
N GLY A 54 -14.20 -3.46 -13.97
CA GLY A 54 -14.19 -2.81 -15.29
C GLY A 54 -14.12 -3.82 -16.44
N LEU A 55 -13.29 -4.85 -16.31
CA LEU A 55 -13.21 -5.92 -17.31
C LEU A 55 -14.50 -6.77 -17.37
N GLU A 56 -15.14 -7.01 -16.22
CA GLU A 56 -16.43 -7.71 -16.16
C GLU A 56 -17.50 -6.97 -16.96
N VAL A 57 -17.59 -5.64 -16.82
CA VAL A 57 -18.50 -4.81 -17.63
C VAL A 57 -18.18 -4.90 -19.13
N ILE A 58 -16.89 -4.81 -19.51
CA ILE A 58 -16.48 -4.94 -20.92
C ILE A 58 -16.86 -6.31 -21.49
N ILE A 59 -16.67 -7.38 -20.72
CA ILE A 59 -17.08 -8.73 -21.16
C ILE A 59 -18.59 -8.80 -21.35
N GLU A 60 -19.36 -8.24 -20.43
CA GLU A 60 -20.81 -8.28 -20.53
C GLU A 60 -21.33 -7.52 -21.76
N ASP A 61 -20.72 -6.38 -22.08
CA ASP A 61 -21.12 -5.51 -23.19
C ASP A 61 -20.72 -6.07 -24.56
N TYR A 62 -19.51 -6.67 -24.68
CA TYR A 62 -18.92 -6.99 -25.98
C TYR A 62 -18.91 -8.48 -26.35
N LEU A 63 -18.97 -9.39 -25.37
CA LEU A 63 -19.12 -10.81 -25.68
C LEU A 63 -20.59 -11.17 -25.72
N HIS A 64 -21.00 -12.01 -26.66
CA HIS A 64 -22.41 -12.45 -26.78
C HIS A 64 -22.57 -13.97 -26.62
N LEU A 65 -21.47 -14.72 -26.70
CA LEU A 65 -21.47 -16.15 -26.48
C LEU A 65 -21.23 -16.44 -24.99
N GLU A 66 -22.24 -17.01 -24.32
CA GLU A 66 -22.23 -17.27 -22.87
C GLU A 66 -21.04 -18.13 -22.43
N ILE A 67 -20.65 -19.13 -23.22
CA ILE A 67 -19.51 -20.02 -22.91
C ILE A 67 -18.20 -19.21 -22.86
N ILE A 68 -18.02 -18.28 -23.79
CA ILE A 68 -16.81 -17.45 -23.85
C ILE A 68 -16.81 -16.45 -22.69
N LYS A 69 -17.96 -15.85 -22.37
CA LYS A 69 -18.10 -14.99 -21.17
C LYS A 69 -17.64 -15.73 -19.92
N LEU A 70 -18.17 -16.93 -19.68
CA LEU A 70 -17.83 -17.74 -18.51
C LEU A 70 -16.32 -18.03 -18.43
N GLN A 71 -15.70 -18.40 -19.56
CA GLN A 71 -14.26 -18.64 -19.63
C GLN A 71 -13.45 -17.37 -19.30
N CYS A 72 -13.81 -16.23 -19.87
CA CYS A 72 -13.14 -14.96 -19.61
C CYS A 72 -13.30 -14.50 -18.16
N LEU A 73 -14.50 -14.62 -17.58
CA LEU A 73 -14.75 -14.28 -16.19
C LEU A 73 -13.95 -15.16 -15.24
N SER A 74 -13.90 -16.47 -15.50
CA SER A 74 -13.08 -17.41 -14.73
C SER A 74 -11.59 -17.04 -14.79
N LEU A 75 -11.08 -16.76 -15.99
CA LEU A 75 -9.70 -16.32 -16.20
C LEU A 75 -9.37 -15.02 -15.45
N ILE A 76 -10.29 -14.04 -15.41
CA ILE A 76 -10.10 -12.81 -14.64
C ILE A 76 -9.97 -13.11 -13.16
N LYS A 77 -10.82 -13.98 -12.59
CA LYS A 77 -10.73 -14.31 -11.15
C LYS A 77 -9.42 -15.06 -10.84
N VAL A 78 -8.98 -15.98 -11.71
CA VAL A 78 -7.69 -16.67 -11.55
C VAL A 78 -6.52 -15.69 -11.65
N LEU A 79 -6.54 -14.79 -12.63
CA LEU A 79 -5.52 -13.75 -12.81
C LEU A 79 -5.46 -12.82 -11.60
N LEU A 80 -6.62 -12.42 -11.05
CA LEU A 80 -6.72 -11.59 -9.86
C LEU A 80 -6.02 -12.25 -8.66
N ILE A 81 -6.32 -13.53 -8.40
CA ILE A 81 -5.70 -14.30 -7.33
C ILE A 81 -4.17 -14.39 -7.53
N LEU A 82 -3.73 -14.65 -8.77
CA LEU A 82 -2.30 -14.73 -9.09
C LEU A 82 -1.58 -13.41 -8.83
N LEU A 83 -2.16 -12.29 -9.26
CA LEU A 83 -1.57 -10.96 -9.08
C LEU A 83 -1.52 -10.55 -7.61
N VAL A 84 -2.55 -10.85 -6.83
CA VAL A 84 -2.55 -10.59 -5.38
C VAL A 84 -1.47 -11.42 -4.68
N ASN A 85 -1.36 -12.71 -4.99
CA ASN A 85 -0.33 -13.58 -4.41
C ASN A 85 1.09 -13.14 -4.78
N LEU A 86 1.32 -12.74 -6.04
CA LEU A 86 2.61 -12.19 -6.47
C LEU A 86 2.95 -10.89 -5.74
N ASN A 87 1.96 -10.04 -5.47
CA ASN A 87 2.19 -8.80 -4.75
C ASN A 87 2.58 -9.05 -3.28
N ILE A 88 1.88 -9.98 -2.61
CA ILE A 88 2.24 -10.40 -1.24
C ILE A 88 3.64 -11.00 -1.21
N LEU A 89 3.99 -11.85 -2.19
CA LEU A 89 5.32 -12.44 -2.28
C LEU A 89 6.42 -11.39 -2.49
N TYR A 90 6.16 -10.35 -3.29
CA TYR A 90 7.11 -9.26 -3.51
C TYR A 90 7.39 -8.43 -2.25
N LEU A 91 6.44 -8.41 -1.30
CA LEU A 91 6.55 -7.66 -0.04
C LEU A 91 7.25 -8.44 1.09
N LEU A 92 7.43 -9.75 0.94
CA LEU A 92 8.10 -10.65 1.89
C LEU A 92 9.60 -10.78 1.59
#